data_AF-A0A087GUF0-F1
#
_entry.id   AF-A0A087GUF0-F1
#
_cell.length_a   1.000
_cell.length_b   1.000
_cell.length_c   1.000
_cell.angle_alpha   90.00
_cell.angle_beta   90.00
_cell.angle_gamma   90.00
#
_symmetry.space_group_name_H-M   'P 1'
#
loop_
_entity.id
_entity.type
_entity.pdbx_description
1 polymer ?
#
loop_
_entity_poly.entity_id
_entity_poly.type
_entity_poly.pdbx_seq_one_letter_code
_entity_poly.pdbx_strand_id
1 'polypeptide(L)'
;MEIPRSYILLLVIVLSSQKAVSVRYELKSGQTKCIGEDIHKNSLSVGKYFIVNPNEDHPLPSSHKIHVKVIPPQGKTMLHDAEDVESGQFSFTAYETGSYIACISVVDHKPEITLDLDFDWRFGVHHTNDWSKVAKKTQVD
;
A
#
# COMPACT_ATOMS: atom_id res chain seq x y z
N MET A 1 -12.59 32.31 28.18
CA MET A 1 -11.71 32.39 27.01
C MET A 1 -12.36 31.55 25.94
N GLU A 2 -13.18 32.18 25.09
CA GLU A 2 -13.95 31.47 24.06
C GLU A 2 -13.01 31.07 22.92
N ILE A 3 -12.84 29.78 22.67
CA ILE A 3 -12.01 29.29 21.56
C ILE A 3 -12.81 29.54 20.27
N PRO A 4 -12.30 30.38 19.33
CA PRO A 4 -13.03 30.70 18.12
C PRO A 4 -13.35 29.43 17.32
N ARG A 5 -14.56 29.36 16.74
CA ARG A 5 -14.98 28.22 15.90
C ARG A 5 -13.99 27.87 14.78
N SER A 6 -13.28 28.87 14.25
CA SER A 6 -12.20 28.69 13.27
C SER A 6 -11.03 27.85 13.84
N TYR A 7 -10.67 28.07 15.10
CA TYR A 7 -9.60 27.35 15.79
C TYR A 7 -9.98 25.88 16.05
N ILE A 8 -11.25 25.62 16.35
CA ILE A 8 -11.79 24.26 16.49
C ILE A 8 -11.71 23.54 15.14
N LEU A 9 -12.09 24.20 14.04
CA LEU A 9 -12.01 23.62 12.70
C LEU A 9 -10.57 23.27 12.32
N LEU A 10 -9.61 24.16 12.60
CA LEU A 10 -8.19 23.94 12.37
C LEU A 10 -7.65 22.75 13.18
N LEU A 11 -8.01 22.63 14.46
CA LEU A 11 -7.61 21.50 15.31
C LEU A 11 -8.16 20.16 14.79
N VAL A 12 -9.41 20.12 14.32
CA VAL A 12 -10.03 18.91 13.76
C VAL A 12 -9.30 18.46 12.48
N ILE A 13 -8.95 19.39 11.59
CA ILE A 13 -8.23 19.07 10.35
C ILE A 13 -6.85 18.47 10.67
N VAL A 14 -6.09 19.08 11.59
CA VAL A 14 -4.76 18.59 11.98
C VAL A 14 -4.83 17.18 12.57
N LEU A 15 -5.82 16.90 13.43
CA LEU A 15 -6.01 15.59 14.08
C LEU A 15 -6.51 14.49 13.11
N SER A 16 -7.06 14.86 11.96
CA SER A 16 -7.60 13.91 10.97
C SER A 16 -6.59 13.41 9.94
N SER A 17 -5.32 13.83 10.04
CA SER A 17 -4.30 13.52 9.03
C SER A 17 -3.83 12.07 9.12
N GLN A 18 -4.42 11.18 8.30
CA GLN A 18 -3.91 9.83 8.10
C GLN A 18 -2.51 9.90 7.48
N LYS A 19 -1.62 9.00 7.88
CA LYS A 19 -0.33 8.83 7.21
C LYS A 19 -0.55 7.91 6.01
N ALA A 20 -0.21 8.38 4.82
CA ALA A 20 -0.36 7.61 3.60
C ALA A 20 0.76 7.95 2.62
N VAL A 21 1.16 6.95 1.85
CA VAL A 21 2.02 7.05 0.68
C VAL A 21 1.20 6.60 -0.51
N SER A 22 1.03 7.47 -1.50
CA SER A 22 0.45 7.11 -2.78
C SER A 22 1.42 7.56 -3.86
N VAL A 23 1.96 6.61 -4.62
CA VAL A 23 2.99 6.85 -5.62
C VAL A 23 2.71 6.01 -6.86
N ARG A 24 3.01 6.62 -8.01
CA ARG A 24 3.07 5.94 -9.29
C ARG A 24 4.49 6.00 -9.82
N TYR A 25 5.01 4.88 -10.30
CA TYR A 25 6.38 4.81 -10.80
C TYR A 25 6.59 3.66 -11.79
N GLU A 26 7.57 3.83 -12.66
CA GLU A 26 7.95 2.81 -13.64
C GLU A 26 9.04 1.88 -13.09
N LEU A 27 8.95 0.59 -13.43
CA LEU A 27 9.99 -0.41 -13.21
C LEU A 27 10.20 -1.25 -14.47
N LYS A 28 11.46 -1.57 -14.75
CA LYS A 28 11.87 -2.46 -15.84
C LYS A 28 12.00 -3.92 -15.37
N SER A 29 12.01 -4.86 -16.31
CA SER A 29 12.32 -6.28 -16.05
C SER A 29 13.48 -6.45 -15.08
N GLY A 30 13.29 -7.25 -14.03
CA GLY A 30 14.31 -7.54 -13.01
C GLY A 30 14.58 -6.41 -12.01
N GLN A 31 13.99 -5.22 -12.17
CA GLN A 31 14.14 -4.13 -11.20
C GLN A 31 13.27 -4.34 -9.98
N THR A 32 13.74 -3.79 -8.85
CA THR A 32 13.03 -3.79 -7.58
C THR A 32 13.06 -2.39 -7.00
N LYS A 33 11.93 -1.95 -6.43
CA LYS A 33 11.84 -0.73 -5.64
C LYS A 33 11.24 -1.03 -4.28
N CYS A 34 11.81 -0.44 -3.24
CA CYS A 34 11.36 -0.59 -1.87
C CYS A 34 11.02 0.77 -1.27
N ILE A 35 9.96 0.81 -0.47
CA ILE A 35 9.49 1.97 0.30
C ILE A 35 9.48 1.55 1.76
N GLY A 36 10.13 2.34 2.62
CA GLY A 36 10.21 2.10 4.06
C GLY A 36 9.44 3.17 4.82
N GLU A 37 8.61 2.77 5.77
CA GLU A 37 7.80 3.67 6.59
C GLU A 37 7.87 3.27 8.06
N ASP A 38 7.94 4.26 8.95
CA ASP A 38 7.91 4.04 10.39
C ASP A 38 6.46 3.94 10.88
N ILE A 39 6.05 2.73 11.26
CA ILE A 39 4.68 2.44 11.70
C ILE A 39 4.70 2.16 13.20
N HIS A 40 3.77 2.78 13.92
CA HIS A 40 3.61 2.58 15.36
C HIS A 40 2.93 1.24 15.66
N LYS A 41 3.34 0.58 16.73
CA LYS A 41 2.69 -0.62 17.26
C LYS A 41 1.17 -0.41 17.40
N ASN A 42 0.40 -1.46 17.09
CA ASN A 42 -1.05 -1.52 17.06
C ASN A 42 -1.72 -0.63 15.99
N SER A 43 -0.95 -0.02 15.08
CA SER A 43 -1.54 0.68 13.94
C SER A 43 -1.96 -0.32 12.87
N LEU A 44 -3.18 -0.17 12.34
CA LEU A 44 -3.58 -0.87 11.13
C LEU A 44 -2.88 -0.25 9.93
N SER A 45 -2.37 -1.13 9.07
CA SER A 45 -1.64 -0.84 7.84
C SER A 45 -2.33 -1.55 6.68
N VAL A 46 -2.64 -0.82 5.60
CA VAL A 46 -3.31 -1.35 4.42
C VAL A 46 -2.60 -0.83 3.18
N GLY A 47 -2.16 -1.73 2.31
CA GLY A 47 -1.53 -1.40 1.04
C GLY A 47 -2.28 -2.01 -0.14
N LYS A 48 -2.32 -1.29 -1.26
CA LYS A 48 -2.84 -1.73 -2.55
C LYS A 48 -1.81 -1.46 -3.62
N TYR A 49 -1.66 -2.38 -4.54
CA TYR A 49 -0.73 -2.26 -5.65
C TYR A 49 -1.32 -2.87 -6.91
N PHE A 50 -1.02 -2.30 -8.06
CA PHE A 50 -1.39 -2.86 -9.36
C PHE A 50 -0.51 -2.32 -10.49
N ILE A 51 -0.37 -3.13 -11.54
CA ILE A 51 0.19 -2.69 -12.81
C ILE A 51 -0.88 -1.87 -13.53
N VAL A 52 -0.53 -0.64 -13.90
CA VAL A 52 -1.40 0.25 -14.66
C VAL A 52 -1.55 -0.31 -16.06
N ASN A 53 -2.80 -0.59 -16.47
CA ASN A 53 -3.10 -1.01 -17.82
C ASN A 53 -3.40 0.21 -18.70
N PRO A 54 -2.56 0.55 -19.69
CA PRO A 54 -2.82 1.69 -20.56
C PRO A 54 -4.03 1.47 -21.49
N ASN A 55 -4.48 0.22 -21.68
CA ASN A 55 -5.61 -0.14 -22.53
C ASN A 55 -6.66 -0.90 -21.71
N GLU A 56 -7.57 -0.18 -21.04
CA GLU A 56 -8.57 -0.80 -20.14
C GLU A 56 -9.46 -1.86 -20.81
N ASP A 57 -9.67 -1.77 -22.13
CA ASP A 57 -10.49 -2.72 -22.91
C ASP A 57 -9.80 -4.08 -23.16
N HIS A 58 -8.51 -4.20 -22.90
CA HIS A 58 -7.73 -5.42 -23.17
C HIS A 58 -7.03 -5.89 -21.89
N PRO A 59 -6.98 -7.20 -21.62
CA PRO A 59 -6.25 -7.70 -20.46
C PRO A 59 -4.75 -7.41 -20.59
N LEU A 60 -4.07 -7.28 -19.45
CA LEU A 60 -2.61 -7.18 -19.42
C LEU A 60 -1.99 -8.46 -20.03
N PRO A 61 -0.87 -8.36 -20.75
CA PRO A 61 -0.15 -9.54 -21.23
C PRO A 61 0.32 -10.43 -20.06
N SER A 62 0.39 -11.73 -20.28
CA SER A 62 0.81 -12.70 -19.24
C SER A 62 2.23 -12.47 -18.70
N SER A 63 3.06 -11.70 -19.42
CA SER A 63 4.40 -11.28 -19.00
C SER A 63 4.41 -10.14 -17.97
N HIS A 64 3.30 -9.44 -17.79
CA HIS A 64 3.20 -8.29 -16.88
C HIS A 64 2.93 -8.79 -15.46
N LYS A 65 3.99 -9.29 -14.82
CA LYS A 65 3.93 -9.89 -13.49
C LYS A 65 4.91 -9.21 -12.54
N ILE A 66 4.49 -9.09 -11.28
CA ILE A 66 5.30 -8.55 -10.20
C ILE A 66 5.29 -9.49 -8.99
N HIS A 67 6.34 -9.38 -8.19
CA HIS A 67 6.41 -9.93 -6.84
C HIS A 67 6.35 -8.80 -5.82
N VAL A 68 5.60 -8.99 -4.73
CA VAL A 68 5.44 -8.00 -3.67
C VAL A 68 5.70 -8.62 -2.32
N LYS A 69 6.60 -7.99 -1.55
CA LYS A 69 6.99 -8.44 -0.21
C LYS A 69 6.85 -7.31 0.80
N VAL A 70 6.31 -7.61 1.98
CA VAL A 70 6.23 -6.66 3.11
C VAL A 70 6.97 -7.22 4.32
N ILE A 71 8.04 -6.54 4.69
CA ILE A 71 9.01 -6.97 5.69
C ILE A 71 8.85 -6.10 6.95
N PRO A 72 8.66 -6.70 8.14
CA PRO A 72 8.60 -5.94 9.38
C PRO A 72 10.00 -5.58 9.89
N PRO A 73 10.13 -4.68 10.90
CA PRO A 73 11.42 -4.14 11.34
C PRO A 73 12.49 -5.18 11.69
N GLN A 74 12.08 -6.32 12.26
CA GLN A 74 13.01 -7.38 12.66
C GLN A 74 13.11 -8.53 11.67
N GLY A 75 12.38 -8.47 10.56
CA GLY A 75 12.45 -9.46 9.48
C GLY A 75 12.13 -10.91 9.89
N LYS A 76 11.51 -11.14 11.07
CA LYS A 76 11.29 -12.50 11.61
C LYS A 76 10.31 -13.30 10.75
N THR A 77 9.24 -12.67 10.31
CA THR A 77 8.19 -13.30 9.51
C THR A 77 7.67 -12.28 8.52
N MET A 78 7.67 -12.66 7.24
CA MET A 78 7.12 -11.84 6.17
C MET A 78 5.63 -11.58 6.44
N LEU A 79 5.19 -10.33 6.31
CA LEU A 79 3.79 -9.94 6.53
C LEU A 79 2.93 -10.13 5.29
N HIS A 80 3.55 -10.06 4.11
CA HIS A 80 2.92 -10.29 2.83
C HIS A 80 3.96 -10.80 1.85
N ASP A 81 3.62 -11.85 1.11
CA ASP A 81 4.41 -12.37 0.01
C ASP A 81 3.44 -12.78 -1.10
N ALA A 82 3.53 -12.11 -2.25
CA ALA A 82 2.74 -12.41 -3.42
C ALA A 82 3.67 -12.50 -4.63
N GLU A 83 3.58 -13.61 -5.35
CA GLU A 83 4.43 -13.89 -6.50
C GLU A 83 3.60 -14.00 -7.77
N ASP A 84 4.18 -13.53 -8.90
CA ASP A 84 3.57 -13.60 -10.23
C ASP A 84 2.13 -13.05 -10.30
N VAL A 85 1.91 -11.90 -9.67
CA VAL A 85 0.61 -11.21 -9.66
C VAL A 85 0.61 -9.95 -10.53
N GLU A 86 -0.56 -9.49 -10.96
CA GLU A 86 -0.75 -8.20 -11.65
C GLU A 86 -1.18 -7.09 -10.69
N SER A 87 -1.86 -7.47 -9.61
CA SER A 87 -2.38 -6.58 -8.59
C SER A 87 -2.58 -7.33 -7.28
N GLY A 88 -2.79 -6.59 -6.21
CA GLY A 88 -3.10 -7.17 -4.91
C GLY A 88 -3.25 -6.12 -3.82
N GLN A 89 -3.48 -6.63 -2.62
CA GLN A 89 -3.55 -5.82 -1.42
C GLN A 89 -3.02 -6.60 -0.22
N PHE A 90 -2.49 -5.87 0.76
CA PHE A 90 -2.11 -6.42 2.05
C PHE A 90 -2.76 -5.62 3.17
N SER A 91 -2.99 -6.28 4.31
CA SER A 91 -3.49 -5.64 5.52
C SER A 91 -2.91 -6.33 6.74
N PHE A 92 -2.32 -5.56 7.65
CA PHE A 92 -1.78 -6.08 8.90
C PHE A 92 -1.90 -5.05 10.02
N THR A 93 -1.89 -5.53 11.26
CA THR A 93 -1.70 -4.67 12.43
C THR A 93 -0.25 -4.75 12.87
N ALA A 94 0.43 -3.60 12.96
CA ALA A 94 1.84 -3.53 13.36
C ALA A 94 2.03 -4.12 14.76
N TYR A 95 2.78 -5.20 14.90
CA TYR A 95 3.02 -5.82 16.21
C TYR A 95 4.11 -5.10 17.02
N GLU A 96 4.84 -4.20 16.38
CA GLU A 96 5.87 -3.36 16.98
C GLU A 96 6.05 -2.03 16.26
N THR A 97 6.63 -1.06 16.96
CA THR A 97 6.99 0.23 16.36
C THR A 97 8.33 0.11 15.65
N GLY A 98 8.41 0.55 14.39
CA GLY A 98 9.67 0.61 13.64
C GLY A 98 9.45 0.73 12.14
N SER A 99 10.54 0.53 11.38
CA SER A 99 10.54 0.63 9.91
C SER A 99 10.02 -0.65 9.25
N TYR A 100 8.85 -0.55 8.62
CA TYR A 100 8.29 -1.59 7.78
C TYR A 100 8.64 -1.27 6.33
N ILE A 101 9.00 -2.29 5.54
CA ILE A 101 9.46 -2.11 4.16
C ILE A 101 8.56 -2.89 3.21
N ALA A 102 8.01 -2.21 2.21
CA ALA A 102 7.32 -2.83 1.09
C ALA A 102 8.22 -2.80 -0.15
N CYS A 103 8.49 -3.95 -0.75
CA CYS A 103 9.27 -4.07 -1.98
C CYS A 103 8.40 -4.62 -3.10
N ILE A 104 8.47 -4.00 -4.28
CA ILE A 104 7.84 -4.47 -5.52
C ILE A 104 8.94 -4.74 -6.54
N SER A 105 8.93 -5.94 -7.10
CA SER A 105 9.90 -6.43 -8.10
C SER A 105 9.17 -6.81 -9.38
N VAL A 106 9.73 -6.44 -10.54
CA VAL A 106 9.22 -6.90 -11.84
C VAL A 106 9.92 -8.21 -12.21
N VAL A 107 9.13 -9.20 -12.61
CA VAL A 107 9.66 -10.49 -13.09
C VAL A 107 10.63 -10.24 -14.25
N ASP A 108 11.80 -10.88 -14.21
CA ASP A 108 12.75 -10.76 -15.32
C ASP A 108 12.14 -11.40 -16.58
N HIS A 109 12.12 -10.62 -17.67
CA HIS A 109 11.48 -11.00 -18.92
C HIS A 109 12.31 -10.48 -20.09
N LYS A 110 12.42 -11.31 -21.15
CA LYS A 110 13.09 -10.98 -22.41
C LYS A 110 12.10 -11.10 -23.58
N PRO A 111 11.90 -10.04 -24.39
CA PRO A 111 12.54 -8.72 -24.32
C PRO A 111 12.17 -7.94 -23.03
N GLU A 112 13.03 -7.00 -22.63
CA GLU A 112 12.79 -6.15 -21.46
C GLU A 112 11.46 -5.40 -21.61
N ILE A 113 10.65 -5.43 -20.56
CA ILE A 113 9.40 -4.67 -20.46
C ILE A 113 9.56 -3.59 -19.40
N THR A 114 8.81 -2.50 -19.55
CA THR A 114 8.67 -1.47 -18.53
C THR A 114 7.21 -1.44 -18.09
N LEU A 115 6.98 -1.53 -16.78
CA LEU A 115 5.66 -1.52 -16.16
C LEU A 115 5.47 -0.21 -15.40
N ASP A 116 4.31 0.43 -15.59
CA ASP A 116 3.86 1.51 -14.73
C ASP A 116 3.08 0.91 -13.55
N LEU A 117 3.49 1.24 -12.33
CA LEU A 117 3.00 0.65 -11.09
C LEU A 117 2.38 1.73 -10.21
N ASP A 118 1.16 1.46 -9.75
CA ASP A 118 0.47 2.28 -8.76
C ASP A 118 0.55 1.59 -7.40
N PHE A 119 0.95 2.34 -6.37
CA PHE A 119 1.08 1.85 -5.00
C PHE A 119 0.49 2.86 -4.02
N ASP A 120 -0.54 2.44 -3.27
CA ASP A 120 -1.16 3.20 -2.18
C ASP A 120 -0.98 2.43 -0.87
N TRP A 121 -0.34 3.05 0.13
CA TRP A 121 -0.04 2.47 1.43
C TRP A 121 -0.42 3.41 2.55
N ARG A 122 -1.41 3.01 3.35
CA ARG A 122 -1.96 3.80 4.47
C ARG A 122 -1.65 3.14 5.80
N PHE A 123 -1.30 3.95 6.79
CA PHE A 123 -0.94 3.50 8.13
C PHE A 123 -1.32 4.53 9.20
N GLY A 124 -1.27 4.13 10.47
CA GLY A 124 -1.64 5.00 11.59
C GLY A 124 -3.14 5.07 11.85
N VAL A 125 -3.93 4.11 11.35
CA VAL A 125 -5.33 3.97 11.75
C VAL A 125 -5.35 3.41 13.18
N HIS A 126 -5.48 4.31 14.15
CA HIS A 126 -5.77 3.94 15.53
C HIS A 126 -7.16 3.34 15.61
N HIS A 127 -7.30 2.27 16.41
CA HIS A 127 -8.57 1.55 16.63
C HIS A 127 -9.71 2.52 16.98
N THR A 128 -10.53 2.86 15.98
CA THR A 128 -11.92 3.24 16.19
C THR A 128 -12.74 2.11 15.62
N ASN A 129 -13.76 1.72 16.37
CA ASN A 129 -14.41 0.42 16.32
C ASN A 129 -15.35 0.24 15.11
N ASP A 130 -15.08 0.92 13.98
CA ASP A 130 -16.03 1.17 12.90
C ASP A 130 -15.52 0.74 11.50
N TRP A 131 -14.46 -0.07 11.42
CA TRP A 131 -13.94 -0.59 10.14
C TRP A 131 -14.75 -1.76 9.56
N SER A 132 -15.74 -2.28 10.29
CA SER A 132 -16.67 -3.31 9.79
C SER A 132 -17.49 -2.86 8.56
N LYS A 133 -17.45 -1.57 8.20
CA LYS A 133 -18.11 -1.01 7.01
C LYS A 133 -17.24 -0.95 5.75
N VAL A 134 -15.91 -1.03 5.85
CA VAL A 134 -15.04 -0.92 4.66
C VAL A 134 -14.81 -2.28 3.98
N ALA A 135 -15.00 -3.38 4.70
CA ALA A 135 -14.81 -4.74 4.18
C ALA A 135 -15.95 -5.27 3.28
N LYS A 136 -16.96 -4.47 2.90
CA LYS A 136 -18.16 -4.94 2.18
C LYS A 136 -18.39 -4.38 0.77
N LYS A 137 -17.38 -3.83 0.09
CA LYS A 137 -17.55 -3.42 -1.31
C LYS A 137 -16.55 -4.10 -2.25
N THR A 138 -16.64 -5.43 -2.30
CA THR A 138 -16.20 -6.24 -3.43
C THR A 138 -17.24 -7.33 -3.68
N GLN A 139 -18.45 -6.90 -4.02
CA GLN A 139 -19.41 -7.74 -4.72
C GLN A 139 -20.16 -6.81 -5.66
N VAL A 140 -19.69 -6.79 -6.89
CA VAL A 140 -20.45 -6.33 -8.05
C VAL A 140 -20.63 -7.60 -8.86
N ASP A 141 -21.89 -7.89 -9.19
CA ASP A 141 -22.35 -9.06 -9.94
C ASP A 141 -21.62 -9.25 -11.29
#